data_AF-A0A117UYU6-F1
#
_entry.id   AF-A0A117UYU6-F1
#
_cell.length_a   1.000
_cell.length_b   1.000
_cell.length_c   1.000
_cell.angle_alpha   90.00
_cell.angle_beta   90.00
_cell.angle_gamma   90.00
#
_symmetry.space_group_name_H-M   'P 1'
#
loop_
_entity.id
_entity.type
_entity.pdbx_description
1 polymer ?
#
loop_
_entity_poly.entity_id
_entity_poly.type
_entity_poly.pdbx_seq_one_letter_code
_entity_poly.pdbx_strand_id
1 'polypeptide(L)'
;MVPSPAKLALTAAPYAALATVSLLAWHFDARAVANAEAMRVQAEQFKQAQAVAARIAQAALQHEQAVYQVKAQEEDSAYQAQLADARSDADRYIAAHRVQPAAVAGGGGATAPGSAGSSSGIPASLPSDAVVVSTGDVQTCTDAATYALKAHDWANSINP
;
A
#
# COMPACT_ATOMS: atom_id res chain seq x y z
N MET A 1 31.95 93.99 5.28
CA MET A 1 31.38 93.52 6.56
C MET A 1 31.46 92.00 6.57
N VAL A 2 32.43 91.43 7.29
CA VAL A 2 32.56 89.97 7.42
C VAL A 2 31.57 89.52 8.51
N PRO A 3 30.63 88.60 8.22
CA PRO A 3 29.72 88.10 9.23
C PRO A 3 30.51 87.39 10.34
N SER A 4 30.21 87.74 11.59
CA SER A 4 30.83 87.13 12.77
C SER A 4 30.63 85.60 12.74
N PRO A 5 31.66 84.80 13.07
CA PRO A 5 31.60 83.33 13.03
C PRO A 5 30.43 82.77 13.87
N ALA A 6 30.04 83.48 14.93
CA ALA A 6 28.88 83.13 15.75
C ALA A 6 27.55 83.18 14.98
N LYS A 7 27.39 84.11 14.02
CA LYS A 7 26.17 84.23 13.21
C LYS A 7 26.08 83.13 12.15
N LEU A 8 27.21 82.73 11.56
CA LEU A 8 27.28 81.61 10.61
C LEU A 8 27.00 80.26 11.29
N ALA A 9 27.51 80.06 12.51
CA ALA A 9 27.24 78.87 13.31
C ALA A 9 25.75 78.74 13.68
N LEU A 10 25.10 79.84 14.04
CA LEU A 10 23.68 79.85 14.40
C LEU A 10 22.76 79.51 13.21
N THR A 11 23.12 79.95 12.00
CA THR A 11 22.34 79.67 10.79
C THR A 11 22.57 78.28 10.21
N ALA A 12 23.73 77.65 10.47
CA ALA A 12 24.08 76.33 9.94
C ALA A 12 23.56 75.17 10.80
N ALA A 13 23.33 75.38 12.09
CA ALA A 13 22.80 74.39 13.03
C ALA A 13 21.50 73.68 12.57
N PRO A 14 20.46 74.37 12.05
CA PRO A 14 19.24 73.68 11.60
C PRO A 14 19.48 72.81 10.36
N TYR A 15 20.36 73.22 9.44
CA TYR A 15 20.69 72.41 8.26
C TYR A 15 21.47 71.15 8.62
N ALA A 16 22.38 71.24 9.59
CA ALA A 16 23.10 70.07 10.11
C ALA A 16 22.14 69.07 10.78
N ALA A 17 21.14 69.56 11.53
CA ALA A 17 20.12 68.72 12.15
C ALA A 17 19.20 68.04 11.11
N LEU A 18 18.82 68.73 10.05
CA LEU A 18 18.02 68.13 8.97
C LEU A 18 18.81 67.07 8.19
N ALA A 19 20.10 67.32 7.93
CA ALA A 19 20.96 66.35 7.27
C ALA A 19 21.13 65.06 8.10
N THR A 20 21.31 65.19 9.42
CA THR A 20 21.45 64.02 10.30
C THR A 20 20.16 63.21 10.40
N VAL A 21 19.00 63.87 10.50
CA VAL A 21 17.69 63.18 10.49
C VAL A 21 17.46 62.47 9.15
N SER A 22 17.81 63.10 8.03
CA SER A 22 17.66 62.49 6.69
C SER A 22 18.55 61.26 6.52
N LEU A 23 19.79 61.31 7.01
CA LEU A 23 20.71 60.17 6.99
C LEU A 23 20.24 59.02 7.90
N LEU A 24 19.70 59.35 9.07
CA LEU A 24 19.12 58.35 9.96
C LEU A 24 17.90 57.69 9.32
N ALA A 25 17.00 58.48 8.72
CA ALA A 25 15.85 57.96 7.99
C ALA A 25 16.26 57.01 6.86
N TRP A 26 17.25 57.41 6.05
CA TRP A 26 17.78 56.55 4.98
C TRP A 26 18.41 55.27 5.52
N HIS A 27 19.18 55.34 6.62
CA HIS A 27 19.80 54.16 7.23
C HIS A 27 18.78 53.16 7.78
N PHE A 28 17.70 53.66 8.41
CA PHE A 28 16.61 52.80 8.90
C PHE A 28 15.81 52.18 7.74
N ASP A 29 15.53 52.94 6.69
CA ASP A 29 14.83 52.44 5.51
C ASP A 29 15.66 51.37 4.78
N ALA A 30 16.95 51.63 4.56
CA ALA A 30 17.87 50.66 3.96
C ALA A 30 17.94 49.35 4.76
N ARG A 31 17.96 49.42 6.10
CA ARG A 31 17.90 48.23 6.96
C ARG A 31 16.55 47.52 6.89
N ALA A 32 15.45 48.26 6.82
CA ALA A 32 14.11 47.67 6.68
C ALA A 32 13.97 46.90 5.37
N VAL A 33 14.46 47.47 4.25
CA VAL A 33 14.46 46.82 2.94
C VAL A 33 15.33 45.55 2.95
N ALA A 34 16.56 45.63 3.47
CA ALA A 34 17.45 44.48 3.56
C ALA A 34 16.86 43.34 4.41
N ASN A 35 16.22 43.67 5.53
CA ASN A 35 15.55 42.67 6.38
C ASN A 35 14.33 42.06 5.67
N ALA A 36 13.54 42.85 4.95
CA ALA A 36 12.39 42.36 4.19
C ALA A 36 12.82 41.40 3.07
N GLU A 37 13.92 41.70 2.38
CA GLU A 37 14.49 40.81 1.36
C GLU A 37 15.04 39.52 1.95
N ALA A 38 15.78 39.60 3.07
CA ALA A 38 16.26 38.41 3.78
C ALA A 38 15.11 37.49 4.20
N MET A 39 14.01 38.05 4.72
CA MET A 39 12.82 37.27 5.10
C MET A 39 12.15 36.63 3.88
N ARG A 40 12.11 37.30 2.72
CA ARG A 40 11.57 36.72 1.48
C ARG A 40 12.41 35.55 1.00
N VAL A 41 13.73 35.71 0.96
CA VAL A 41 14.64 34.63 0.55
C VAL A 41 14.52 33.44 1.49
N GLN A 42 14.46 33.69 2.80
CA GLN A 42 14.30 32.63 3.79
C GLN A 42 12.94 31.91 3.64
N ALA A 43 11.85 32.65 3.39
CA ALA A 43 10.54 32.06 3.14
C ALA A 43 10.54 31.17 1.89
N GLU A 44 11.19 31.59 0.80
CA GLU A 44 11.33 30.76 -0.41
C GLU A 44 12.17 29.51 -0.15
N GLN A 45 13.26 29.62 0.60
CA GLN A 45 14.06 28.46 1.00
C GLN A 45 13.24 27.45 1.83
N PHE A 46 12.43 27.92 2.78
CA PHE A 46 11.55 27.04 3.56
C PHE A 46 10.50 26.35 2.68
N LYS A 47 9.88 27.08 1.74
CA LYS A 47 8.92 26.47 0.79
C LYS A 47 9.59 25.39 -0.06
N GLN A 48 10.79 25.65 -0.57
CA GLN A 48 11.55 24.68 -1.35
C GLN A 48 11.92 23.46 -0.51
N ALA A 49 12.40 23.65 0.72
CA ALA A 49 12.73 22.56 1.63
C ALA A 49 11.49 21.72 1.98
N GLN A 50 10.34 22.34 2.22
CA GLN A 50 9.08 21.63 2.44
C GLN A 50 8.65 20.83 1.20
N ALA A 51 8.78 21.39 0.00
CA ALA A 51 8.45 20.68 -1.24
C ALA A 51 9.35 19.46 -1.46
N VAL A 52 10.65 19.58 -1.17
CA VAL A 52 11.61 18.45 -1.23
C VAL A 52 11.26 17.40 -0.18
N ALA A 53 11.01 17.80 1.06
CA ALA A 53 10.62 16.88 2.13
C ALA A 53 9.33 16.12 1.78
N ALA A 54 8.33 16.80 1.22
CA ALA A 54 7.09 16.18 0.76
C ALA A 54 7.33 15.14 -0.35
N ARG A 55 8.21 15.45 -1.33
CA ARG A 55 8.58 14.49 -2.38
C ARG A 55 9.29 13.26 -1.82
N ILE A 56 10.22 13.45 -0.89
CA ILE A 56 10.94 12.34 -0.25
C ILE A 56 9.96 11.46 0.53
N ALA A 57 9.05 12.06 1.31
CA ALA A 57 8.03 11.32 2.05
C ALA A 57 7.12 10.52 1.11
N GLN A 58 6.66 11.12 0.01
CA GLN A 58 5.85 10.42 -1.00
C GLN A 58 6.61 9.27 -1.66
N ALA A 59 7.89 9.47 -2.02
CA ALA A 59 8.71 8.43 -2.60
C ALA A 59 8.94 7.27 -1.63
N ALA A 60 9.15 7.56 -0.33
CA ALA A 60 9.27 6.53 0.70
C ALA A 60 7.99 5.69 0.83
N LEU A 61 6.81 6.34 0.86
CA LEU A 61 5.52 5.65 0.90
C LEU A 61 5.29 4.78 -0.34
N GLN A 62 5.62 5.27 -1.53
CA GLN A 62 5.48 4.49 -2.77
C GLN A 62 6.42 3.28 -2.78
N HIS A 63 7.65 3.44 -2.30
CA HIS A 63 8.60 2.34 -2.19
C HIS A 63 8.09 1.27 -1.23
N GLU A 64 7.62 1.67 -0.05
CA GLU A 64 7.06 0.75 0.94
C GLU A 64 5.84 0.01 0.39
N GLN A 65 4.92 0.72 -0.27
CA GLN A 65 3.76 0.09 -0.94
C GLN A 65 4.18 -0.92 -2.00
N ALA A 66 5.19 -0.62 -2.82
CA ALA A 66 5.70 -1.54 -3.83
C ALA A 66 6.29 -2.81 -3.19
N VAL A 67 7.04 -2.67 -2.09
CA VAL A 67 7.58 -3.81 -1.35
C VAL A 67 6.45 -4.68 -0.79
N TYR A 68 5.40 -4.09 -0.21
CA TYR A 68 4.26 -4.84 0.29
C TYR A 68 3.47 -5.53 -0.83
N GLN A 69 3.33 -4.91 -2.00
CA GLN A 69 2.66 -5.52 -3.15
C GLN A 69 3.43 -6.75 -3.65
N VAL A 70 4.75 -6.68 -3.74
CA VAL A 70 5.59 -7.83 -4.13
C VAL A 70 5.42 -8.98 -3.13
N LYS A 71 5.51 -8.70 -1.83
CA LYS A 71 5.29 -9.73 -0.79
C LYS A 71 3.90 -10.34 -0.85
N ALA A 72 2.86 -9.52 -1.09
CA ALA A 72 1.50 -10.03 -1.23
C ALA A 72 1.36 -10.97 -2.44
N GLN A 73 2.00 -10.63 -3.57
CA GLN A 73 2.00 -11.50 -4.75
C GLN A 73 2.76 -12.81 -4.50
N GLU A 74 3.89 -12.77 -3.80
CA GLU A 74 4.65 -13.97 -3.42
C GLU A 74 3.79 -14.90 -2.56
N GLU A 75 3.14 -14.38 -1.51
CA GLU A 75 2.26 -15.16 -0.64
C GLU A 75 1.02 -15.69 -1.36
N ASP A 76 0.38 -14.89 -2.23
CA ASP A 76 -0.76 -15.35 -3.02
C ASP A 76 -0.35 -16.48 -3.97
N SER A 77 0.81 -16.36 -4.63
CA SER A 77 1.33 -17.42 -5.49
C SER A 77 1.63 -18.72 -4.72
N ALA A 78 2.21 -18.60 -3.51
CA ALA A 78 2.47 -19.74 -2.65
C ALA A 78 1.16 -20.38 -2.14
N TYR A 79 0.14 -19.56 -1.84
CA TYR A 79 -1.19 -20.06 -1.47
C TYR A 79 -1.86 -20.82 -2.62
N GLN A 80 -1.82 -20.28 -3.85
CA GLN A 80 -2.37 -20.94 -5.02
C GLN A 80 -1.70 -22.29 -5.30
N ALA A 81 -0.37 -22.38 -5.14
CA ALA A 81 0.36 -23.64 -5.27
C ALA A 81 -0.10 -24.66 -4.21
N GLN A 82 -0.22 -24.26 -2.95
CA GLN A 82 -0.68 -25.14 -1.87
C GLN A 82 -2.13 -25.59 -2.07
N LEU A 83 -2.99 -24.73 -2.62
CA LEU A 83 -4.37 -25.11 -2.97
C LEU A 83 -4.39 -26.16 -4.10
N ALA A 84 -3.54 -26.01 -5.11
CA ALA A 84 -3.39 -27.00 -6.18
C ALA A 84 -2.89 -28.36 -5.65
N ASP A 85 -1.90 -28.34 -4.75
CA ASP A 85 -1.40 -29.55 -4.09
C ASP A 85 -2.50 -30.22 -3.25
N ALA A 86 -3.24 -29.45 -2.45
CA ALA A 86 -4.34 -29.95 -1.63
C ALA A 86 -5.46 -30.57 -2.49
N ARG A 87 -5.79 -29.98 -3.64
CA ARG A 87 -6.75 -30.53 -4.60
C ARG A 87 -6.25 -31.84 -5.21
N SER A 88 -4.97 -31.90 -5.59
CA SER A 88 -4.36 -33.14 -6.10
C SER A 88 -4.38 -34.27 -5.05
N ASP A 89 -4.09 -33.95 -3.79
CA ASP A 89 -4.17 -34.93 -2.70
C ASP A 89 -5.62 -35.37 -2.41
N ALA A 90 -6.59 -34.45 -2.50
CA ALA A 90 -8.01 -34.78 -2.43
C ALA A 90 -8.44 -35.72 -3.57
N ASP A 91 -8.01 -35.47 -4.80
CA ASP A 91 -8.29 -36.34 -5.95
C ASP A 91 -7.69 -37.73 -5.77
N ARG A 92 -6.45 -37.82 -5.25
CA ARG A 92 -5.80 -39.09 -4.91
C ARG A 92 -6.56 -39.83 -3.79
N TYR A 93 -7.03 -39.10 -2.78
CA TYR A 93 -7.84 -39.65 -1.69
C TYR A 93 -9.16 -40.23 -2.22
N ILE A 94 -9.87 -39.48 -3.06
CA ILE A 94 -11.13 -39.91 -3.72
C ILE A 94 -10.90 -41.19 -4.52
N ALA A 95 -9.84 -41.23 -5.33
CA ALA A 95 -9.49 -42.40 -6.14
C ALA A 95 -9.16 -43.63 -5.28
N ALA A 96 -8.43 -43.45 -4.18
CA ALA A 96 -8.03 -44.54 -3.28
C ALA A 96 -9.19 -45.05 -2.39
N HIS A 97 -10.12 -44.18 -2.00
CA HIS A 97 -11.17 -44.48 -1.02
C HIS A 97 -12.57 -44.67 -1.63
N ARG A 98 -12.65 -44.79 -2.96
CA ARG A 98 -13.90 -45.11 -3.70
C ARG A 98 -15.05 -44.15 -3.41
N VAL A 99 -14.76 -42.86 -3.19
CA VAL A 99 -15.80 -41.83 -3.14
C VAL A 99 -16.36 -41.72 -4.55
N GLN A 100 -17.55 -42.28 -4.80
CA GLN A 100 -18.16 -42.18 -6.13
C GLN A 100 -18.52 -40.73 -6.42
N PRO A 101 -18.08 -40.15 -7.56
CA PRO A 101 -18.61 -38.87 -8.01
C PRO A 101 -20.12 -39.03 -8.20
N ALA A 102 -20.92 -38.36 -7.37
CA ALA A 102 -22.34 -38.19 -7.66
C ALA A 102 -22.45 -37.43 -8.99
N ALA A 103 -23.06 -38.08 -9.99
CA ALA A 103 -23.30 -37.46 -11.28
C ALA A 103 -24.06 -36.14 -11.07
N VAL A 104 -23.54 -35.05 -11.62
CA VAL A 104 -24.21 -33.75 -11.65
C VAL A 104 -25.58 -33.98 -12.29
N ALA A 105 -26.65 -33.82 -11.51
CA ALA A 105 -28.02 -33.96 -11.98
C ALA A 105 -28.37 -32.78 -12.90
N GLY A 106 -27.93 -32.86 -14.15
CA GLY A 106 -28.18 -31.88 -15.18
C GLY A 106 -28.62 -32.55 -16.48
N GLY A 107 -29.94 -32.63 -16.69
CA GLY A 107 -30.55 -32.63 -18.02
C GLY A 107 -30.55 -33.95 -18.82
N GLY A 108 -31.71 -34.60 -18.83
CA GLY A 108 -32.31 -35.37 -19.93
C GLY A 108 -31.45 -35.99 -21.04
N GLY A 109 -31.42 -37.33 -21.05
CA GLY A 109 -31.59 -38.17 -22.24
C GLY A 109 -30.45 -38.24 -23.26
N ALA A 110 -29.65 -39.32 -23.20
CA ALA A 110 -29.27 -40.13 -24.36
C ALA A 110 -28.54 -41.42 -23.90
N THR A 111 -28.92 -42.53 -24.51
CA THR A 111 -28.36 -43.88 -24.36
C THR A 111 -26.87 -44.00 -24.71
N ALA A 112 -26.18 -44.88 -23.98
CA ALA A 112 -24.76 -45.25 -24.12
C ALA A 112 -24.38 -45.85 -25.50
N PRO A 113 -23.07 -45.98 -25.78
CA PRO A 113 -22.55 -47.36 -25.88
C PRO A 113 -21.26 -47.56 -25.06
N GLY A 114 -21.10 -48.79 -24.56
CA GLY A 114 -20.05 -49.18 -23.64
C GLY A 114 -18.63 -49.18 -24.22
N SER A 115 -17.66 -48.95 -23.32
CA SER A 115 -16.33 -49.53 -23.43
C SER A 115 -16.14 -50.47 -22.26
N ALA A 116 -16.09 -51.77 -22.59
CA ALA A 116 -15.60 -52.81 -21.71
C ALA A 116 -14.12 -52.52 -21.42
N GLY A 117 -13.83 -52.11 -20.20
CA GLY A 117 -12.48 -51.88 -19.69
C GLY A 117 -12.47 -52.19 -18.21
N SER A 118 -12.32 -53.48 -17.89
CA SER A 118 -11.92 -54.05 -16.60
C SER A 118 -12.36 -53.29 -15.34
N SER A 119 -13.58 -53.58 -14.89
CA SER A 119 -14.06 -53.29 -13.54
C SER A 119 -13.31 -54.15 -12.50
N SER A 120 -12.02 -53.89 -12.30
CA SER A 120 -11.27 -54.46 -11.18
C SER A 120 -11.38 -53.51 -9.99
N GLY A 121 -12.47 -53.62 -9.22
CA GLY A 121 -12.52 -53.01 -7.88
C GLY A 121 -13.82 -52.37 -7.42
N ILE A 122 -14.90 -52.40 -8.20
CA ILE A 122 -16.20 -51.85 -7.75
C ILE A 122 -17.05 -52.99 -7.16
N PRO A 123 -17.31 -53.02 -5.84
CA PRO A 123 -18.29 -53.94 -5.25
C PRO A 123 -19.69 -53.61 -5.79
N ALA A 124 -20.46 -54.63 -6.16
CA ALA A 124 -21.83 -54.48 -6.66
C ALA A 124 -22.81 -53.86 -5.65
N SER A 125 -22.42 -53.74 -4.38
CA SER A 125 -23.21 -53.12 -3.32
C SER A 125 -22.32 -52.29 -2.39
N LEU A 126 -22.67 -51.03 -2.20
CA LEU A 126 -22.14 -50.20 -1.13
C LEU A 126 -22.74 -50.65 0.21
N PRO A 127 -21.99 -50.62 1.33
CA PRO A 127 -22.55 -50.78 2.66
C PRO A 127 -23.71 -49.79 2.88
N SER A 128 -24.75 -50.18 3.62
CA SER A 128 -25.91 -49.32 3.92
C SER A 128 -25.54 -47.99 4.59
N ASP A 129 -24.34 -47.94 5.17
CA ASP A 129 -23.85 -46.82 5.97
C ASP A 129 -22.85 -45.95 5.17
N ALA A 130 -22.67 -46.23 3.88
CA ALA A 130 -21.80 -45.46 3.02
C ALA A 130 -22.45 -44.10 2.68
N VAL A 131 -21.86 -43.02 3.19
CA VAL A 131 -22.24 -41.66 2.80
C VAL A 131 -21.66 -41.36 1.42
N VAL A 132 -22.52 -41.19 0.43
CA VAL A 132 -22.13 -40.78 -0.92
C VAL A 132 -21.98 -39.27 -0.93
N VAL A 133 -20.77 -38.77 -1.17
CA VAL A 133 -20.45 -37.35 -1.24
C VAL A 133 -19.98 -37.04 -2.66
N SER A 134 -20.43 -35.92 -3.24
CA SER A 134 -19.97 -35.56 -4.58
C SER A 134 -18.50 -35.11 -4.53
N THR A 135 -17.75 -35.36 -5.61
CA THR A 135 -16.37 -34.89 -5.75
C THR A 135 -16.26 -33.37 -5.60
N GLY A 136 -17.25 -32.63 -6.09
CA GLY A 136 -17.31 -31.18 -5.96
C GLY A 136 -17.47 -30.72 -4.51
N ASP A 137 -18.26 -31.44 -3.71
CA ASP A 137 -18.42 -31.12 -2.28
C ASP A 137 -17.12 -31.37 -1.52
N VAL A 138 -16.41 -32.46 -1.82
CA VAL A 138 -15.10 -32.75 -1.19
C VAL A 138 -14.08 -31.67 -1.54
N GLN A 139 -13.95 -31.28 -2.81
CA GLN A 139 -13.04 -30.21 -3.24
C GLN A 139 -13.41 -28.86 -2.59
N THR A 140 -14.70 -28.52 -2.55
CA THR A 140 -15.16 -27.26 -1.94
C THR A 140 -14.90 -27.23 -0.44
N CYS A 141 -15.16 -28.34 0.27
CA CYS A 141 -14.87 -28.44 1.70
C CYS A 141 -13.36 -28.36 1.98
N THR A 142 -12.54 -28.99 1.13
CA THR A 142 -11.07 -28.90 1.24
C THR A 142 -10.56 -27.48 1.01
N ASP A 143 -11.06 -26.78 -0.01
CA ASP A 143 -10.69 -25.40 -0.27
C ASP A 143 -11.11 -24.49 0.90
N ALA A 144 -12.34 -24.65 1.41
CA ALA A 144 -12.86 -23.89 2.53
C ALA A 144 -12.09 -24.15 3.84
N ALA A 145 -11.76 -25.41 4.13
CA ALA A 145 -10.98 -25.78 5.31
C ALA A 145 -9.54 -25.24 5.21
N THR A 146 -8.92 -25.35 4.03
CA THR A 146 -7.58 -24.81 3.77
C THR A 146 -7.55 -23.29 3.98
N TYR A 147 -8.55 -22.59 3.43
CA TYR A 147 -8.69 -21.15 3.64
C TYR A 147 -8.87 -20.80 5.12
N ALA A 148 -9.75 -21.50 5.85
CA ALA A 148 -10.03 -21.21 7.25
C ALA A 148 -8.80 -21.39 8.15
N LEU A 149 -8.01 -22.45 7.91
CA LEU A 149 -6.75 -22.69 8.64
C LEU A 149 -5.72 -21.59 8.35
N LYS A 150 -5.54 -21.24 7.07
CA LYS A 150 -4.64 -20.15 6.67
C LYS A 150 -5.05 -18.80 7.27
N ALA A 151 -6.33 -18.49 7.28
CA ALA A 151 -6.86 -17.25 7.85
C ALA A 151 -6.65 -17.19 9.37
N HIS A 152 -6.82 -18.32 10.06
CA HIS A 152 -6.53 -18.44 11.49
C HIS A 152 -5.04 -18.22 11.80
N ASP A 153 -4.14 -18.86 11.06
CA ASP A 153 -2.71 -18.72 11.27
C ASP A 153 -2.22 -17.29 10.98
N TRP A 154 -2.78 -16.67 9.94
CA TRP A 154 -2.54 -15.26 9.65
C TRP A 154 -3.03 -14.35 10.79
N ALA A 155 -4.24 -14.58 11.32
CA ALA A 155 -4.78 -13.81 12.44
C ALA A 155 -3.89 -13.90 13.70
N ASN A 156 -3.32 -15.07 13.97
CA ASN A 156 -2.37 -15.26 15.08
C ASN A 156 -1.02 -14.58 14.82
N SER A 157 -0.61 -14.42 13.56
CA SER A 157 0.66 -13.73 13.22
C SER A 157 0.61 -12.22 13.41
N ILE A 158 -0.58 -11.60 13.38
CA ILE A 158 -0.77 -10.15 13.48
C ILE A 158 -1.20 -9.67 14.88
N ASN A 159 -1.54 -10.59 15.78
CA ASN A 159 -2.01 -10.28 17.14
C ASN A 159 -1.31 -11.21 18.15
N PRO A 160 -0.03 -10.96 18.49
CA PRO A 160 0.78 -11.82 19.37
C PRO A 160 0.32 -11.82 20.83
#